data_AF-A0A7S2TPK6-F1
#
_entry.id   AF-A0A7S2TPK6-F1
#
_cell.length_a   1.000
_cell.length_b   1.000
_cell.length_c   1.000
_cell.angle_alpha   90.00
_cell.angle_beta   90.00
_cell.angle_gamma   90.00
#
_symmetry.space_group_name_H-M   'P 1'
#
loop_
_entity.id
_entity.type
_entity.pdbx_description
1 polymer ?
#
loop_
_entity_poly.entity_id
_entity_poly.type
_entity_poly.pdbx_seq_one_letter_code
_entity_poly.pdbx_strand_id
1 'polypeptide(L)'
;LISHRLFRESTVTSHGYQFVKDVSRMGREMGKIVLVDNSPFAMAASLENAIPILSYFDDRSDKELAKLLRTLHELLMHHDVRETLRLLHPDFQKQIQDHLADEDDHDGMSMTSMSSFESQHVVDDMMNDFLTNECEAEC
;
A
#
# COMPACT_ATOMS: atom_id res chain seq x y z
N LEU A 1 2.72 -13.85 16.00
CA LEU A 1 2.01 -13.30 17.17
C LEU A 1 1.48 -11.90 16.82
N ILE A 2 0.36 -11.45 17.39
CA ILE A 2 -0.20 -10.09 17.19
C ILE A 2 -0.07 -9.31 18.51
N SER A 3 0.70 -8.21 18.51
CA SER A 3 0.97 -7.43 19.73
C SER A 3 -0.11 -6.39 20.04
N HIS A 4 -0.72 -5.78 19.01
CA HIS A 4 -1.76 -4.76 19.15
C HIS A 4 -2.79 -4.91 18.04
N ARG A 5 -4.01 -4.41 18.29
CA ARG A 5 -5.08 -4.31 17.29
C ARG A 5 -5.51 -2.86 17.23
N LEU A 6 -5.42 -2.29 16.04
CA LEU A 6 -5.89 -0.95 15.73
C LEU A 6 -7.08 -1.07 14.78
N PHE A 7 -8.02 -0.14 14.90
CA PHE A 7 -9.29 -0.16 14.17
C PHE A 7 -9.51 1.19 13.48
N ARG A 8 -10.70 1.40 12.89
CA ARG A 8 -11.01 2.60 12.09
C ARG A 8 -10.80 3.90 12.86
N GLU A 9 -11.04 3.88 14.17
CA GLU A 9 -10.86 5.03 15.06
C GLU A 9 -9.39 5.44 15.21
N SER A 10 -8.45 4.56 14.83
CA SER A 10 -7.01 4.83 14.84
C SER A 10 -6.50 5.43 13.52
N THR A 11 -7.35 5.50 12.49
CA THR A 11 -7.00 6.06 11.18
C THR A 11 -7.15 7.58 11.16
N VAL A 12 -6.63 8.22 10.10
CA VAL A 12 -6.75 9.66 9.88
C VAL A 12 -7.43 9.97 8.56
N THR A 13 -7.98 11.17 8.46
CA THR A 13 -8.37 11.77 7.18
C THR A 13 -7.20 12.62 6.69
N SER A 14 -6.74 12.41 5.46
CA SER A 14 -5.62 13.12 4.85
C SER A 14 -5.94 13.39 3.39
N HIS A 15 -5.79 14.63 2.91
CA HIS A 15 -6.05 15.01 1.50
C HIS A 15 -7.39 14.48 0.96
N GLY A 16 -8.48 14.61 1.72
CA GLY A 16 -9.80 14.10 1.33
C GLY A 16 -10.01 12.58 1.50
N TYR A 17 -8.95 11.80 1.68
CA TYR A 17 -9.03 10.35 1.87
C TYR A 17 -9.38 9.98 3.31
N GLN A 18 -10.36 9.09 3.46
CA GLN A 18 -10.73 8.50 4.75
C GLN A 18 -9.94 7.22 5.02
N PHE A 19 -9.83 6.85 6.30
CA PHE A 19 -9.21 5.60 6.75
C PHE A 19 -7.72 5.45 6.42
N VAL A 20 -7.00 6.56 6.25
CA VAL A 20 -5.55 6.57 6.00
C VAL A 20 -4.81 6.07 7.24
N LYS A 21 -3.86 5.15 7.04
CA LYS A 21 -3.04 4.52 8.07
C LYS A 21 -1.68 5.21 8.12
N ASP A 22 -1.60 6.30 8.88
CA ASP A 22 -0.37 7.04 9.10
C ASP A 22 0.51 6.36 10.16
N VAL A 23 1.55 5.64 9.72
CA VAL A 23 2.42 4.90 10.64
C VAL A 23 3.38 5.80 11.43
N SER A 24 3.53 7.07 11.06
CA SER A 24 4.33 8.03 11.85
C SER A 24 3.74 8.25 13.26
N ARG A 25 2.43 8.00 13.42
CA ARG A 25 1.71 8.11 14.69
C ARG A 25 1.90 6.92 15.63
N MET A 26 2.62 5.89 15.19
CA MET A 26 2.81 4.65 15.96
C MET A 26 3.84 4.76 17.09
N GLY A 27 4.59 5.88 17.16
CA GLY A 27 5.63 6.08 18.18
C GLY A 27 6.78 5.07 18.06
N ARG A 28 7.07 4.60 16.86
CA ARG A 28 8.14 3.64 16.53
C ARG A 28 9.12 4.29 15.55
N GLU A 29 10.34 3.78 15.50
CA GLU A 29 11.34 4.25 14.54
C GLU A 29 10.90 3.93 13.11
N MET A 30 10.79 4.94 12.25
CA MET A 30 10.30 4.78 10.87
C MET A 30 11.14 3.79 10.06
N GLY A 31 12.46 3.72 10.30
CA GLY A 31 13.32 2.73 9.65
C GLY A 31 13.07 1.28 10.07
N LYS A 32 12.14 1.02 10.99
CA LYS A 32 11.79 -0.31 11.54
C LYS A 32 10.29 -0.62 11.42
N ILE A 33 9.53 0.13 10.64
CA ILE A 33 8.09 -0.09 10.43
C ILE A 33 7.83 -0.36 8.96
N VAL A 34 6.94 -1.31 8.68
CA VAL A 34 6.33 -1.47 7.36
C VAL A 34 4.82 -1.48 7.48
N LEU A 35 4.15 -0.95 6.46
CA LEU A 35 2.70 -0.99 6.28
C LEU A 35 2.40 -1.90 5.08
N VAL A 36 1.69 -3.00 5.32
CA VAL A 36 1.24 -3.90 4.24
C VAL A 36 -0.25 -3.70 4.07
N ASP A 37 -0.68 -3.30 2.88
CA ASP A 37 -2.08 -3.03 2.58
C ASP A 37 -2.39 -3.24 1.10
N ASN A 38 -3.63 -3.61 0.82
CA ASN A 38 -4.16 -3.73 -0.53
C ASN A 38 -4.77 -2.43 -1.05
N SER A 39 -4.81 -1.36 -0.23
CA SER A 39 -5.36 -0.06 -0.61
C SER A 39 -4.29 1.03 -0.69
N PRO A 40 -4.09 1.68 -1.85
CA PRO A 40 -3.15 2.80 -2.00
C PRO A 40 -3.57 3.98 -1.13
N PHE A 41 -4.87 4.24 -1.03
CA PHE A 41 -5.44 5.29 -0.19
C PHE A 41 -5.14 5.08 1.29
N ALA A 42 -5.24 3.84 1.78
CA ALA A 42 -4.88 3.53 3.17
C ALA A 42 -3.40 3.81 3.46
N MET A 43 -2.53 3.74 2.44
CA MET A 43 -1.09 3.96 2.57
C MET A 43 -0.62 5.37 2.21
N ALA A 44 -1.52 6.26 1.78
CA ALA A 44 -1.19 7.57 1.20
C ALA A 44 -0.25 8.44 2.08
N ALA A 45 -0.36 8.36 3.41
CA ALA A 45 0.49 9.10 4.34
C ALA A 45 1.81 8.39 4.70
N SER A 46 2.09 7.22 4.14
CA SER A 46 3.17 6.33 4.59
C SER A 46 3.80 5.52 3.46
N LEU A 47 3.83 6.07 2.24
CA LEU A 47 4.34 5.39 1.04
C LEU A 47 5.80 4.96 1.14
N GLU A 48 6.63 5.66 1.93
CA GLU A 48 8.02 5.24 2.18
C GLU A 48 8.16 3.95 3.00
N ASN A 49 7.12 3.58 3.74
CA ASN A 49 7.07 2.38 4.57
C ASN A 49 6.11 1.32 4.02
N ALA A 50 5.49 1.58 2.86
CA ALA A 50 4.42 0.75 2.32
C ALA A 50 4.97 -0.41 1.49
N ILE A 51 4.33 -1.57 1.63
CA ILE A 51 4.45 -2.72 0.75
C ILE A 51 3.05 -3.02 0.23
N PRO A 52 2.76 -2.75 -1.05
CA PRO A 52 1.48 -3.12 -1.63
C PRO A 52 1.32 -4.64 -1.66
N ILE A 53 0.10 -5.12 -1.48
CA ILE A 53 -0.26 -6.53 -1.65
C ILE A 53 -1.56 -6.64 -2.42
N LEU A 54 -1.69 -7.65 -3.29
CA LEU A 54 -2.94 -7.85 -4.02
C LEU A 54 -4.08 -8.27 -3.09
N SER A 55 -5.29 -7.87 -3.47
CA SER A 55 -6.50 -8.37 -2.85
C SER A 55 -6.69 -9.85 -3.09
N TYR A 56 -7.20 -10.53 -2.07
CA TYR A 56 -7.46 -11.97 -2.11
C TYR A 56 -8.93 -12.24 -2.45
N PHE A 57 -9.14 -13.03 -3.50
CA PHE A 57 -10.48 -13.40 -4.00
C PHE A 57 -10.68 -14.93 -4.03
N ASP A 58 -10.35 -15.62 -2.93
CA ASP A 58 -10.51 -17.07 -2.76
C ASP A 58 -9.72 -17.94 -3.75
N ASP A 59 -8.68 -17.39 -4.40
CA ASP A 59 -7.80 -18.17 -5.26
C ASP A 59 -6.88 -19.09 -4.43
N ARG A 60 -6.95 -20.40 -4.69
CA ARG A 60 -6.09 -21.39 -4.04
C ARG A 60 -4.66 -21.37 -4.60
N SER A 61 -4.48 -20.78 -5.78
CA SER A 61 -3.18 -20.64 -6.41
C SER A 61 -2.38 -19.47 -5.85
N ASP A 62 -3.03 -18.50 -5.19
CA ASP A 62 -2.44 -17.29 -4.59
C ASP A 62 -1.14 -17.57 -3.82
N LYS A 63 -0.14 -16.72 -4.02
CA LYS A 63 1.18 -16.79 -3.36
C LYS A 63 1.62 -15.44 -2.78
N GLU A 64 0.74 -14.45 -2.66
CA GLU A 64 1.13 -13.07 -2.32
C GLU A 64 1.78 -12.98 -0.94
N LEU A 65 1.23 -13.68 0.06
CA LEU A 65 1.86 -13.75 1.38
C LEU A 65 3.24 -14.45 1.37
N ALA A 66 3.45 -15.40 0.46
CA ALA A 66 4.73 -16.06 0.30
C ALA A 66 5.77 -15.16 -0.40
N LYS A 67 5.33 -14.33 -1.36
CA LYS A 67 6.14 -13.26 -1.95
C LYS A 67 6.51 -12.22 -0.90
N LEU A 68 5.53 -11.74 -0.13
CA LEU A 68 5.73 -10.81 0.99
C LEU A 68 6.77 -11.32 1.99
N LEU A 69 6.75 -12.62 2.33
CA LEU A 69 7.74 -13.20 3.23
C LEU A 69 9.18 -13.04 2.71
N ARG A 70 9.41 -13.13 1.39
CA ARG A 70 10.73 -12.91 0.79
C ARG A 70 11.16 -11.46 0.96
N THR A 71 10.28 -10.51 0.66
CA THR A 71 10.52 -9.08 0.89
C THR A 71 10.84 -8.80 2.35
N LEU A 72 10.05 -9.34 3.29
CA LEU A 72 10.29 -9.15 4.72
C LEU A 72 11.65 -9.69 5.17
N HIS A 73 12.12 -10.83 4.63
CA HIS A 73 13.46 -11.33 4.91
C HIS A 73 14.56 -10.39 4.41
N GLU A 74 14.39 -9.79 3.23
CA GLU A 74 15.35 -8.81 2.69
C GLU A 74 15.45 -7.57 3.60
N LEU A 75 14.30 -7.08 4.08
CA LEU A 75 14.24 -5.94 5.00
C LEU A 75 14.94 -6.20 6.34
N LEU A 76 14.97 -7.45 6.82
CA LEU A 76 15.67 -7.80 8.06
C LEU A 76 17.19 -7.60 7.97
N MET A 77 17.75 -7.60 6.77
CA MET A 77 19.18 -7.45 6.53
C MET A 77 19.63 -5.97 6.55
N HIS A 78 18.69 -5.03 6.65
CA HIS A 78 18.94 -3.60 6.47
C HIS A 78 18.61 -2.78 7.72
N HIS A 79 19.33 -1.66 7.88
CA HIS A 79 19.13 -0.77 9.01
C HIS A 79 17.84 0.04 8.88
N ASP A 80 17.57 0.59 7.70
CA ASP A 80 16.37 1.37 7.39
C ASP A 80 15.58 0.68 6.27
N VAL A 81 14.38 0.20 6.59
CA VAL A 81 13.53 -0.51 5.62
C VAL A 81 13.17 0.35 4.41
N ARG A 82 13.12 1.69 4.56
CA ARG A 82 12.70 2.61 3.50
C ARG A 82 13.73 2.71 2.37
N GLU A 83 15.00 2.51 2.70
CA GLU A 83 16.08 2.46 1.71
C GLU A 83 15.92 1.22 0.82
N THR A 84 15.70 0.06 1.42
CA THR A 84 15.49 -1.19 0.69
C THR A 84 14.20 -1.17 -0.11
N LEU A 85 13.10 -0.66 0.45
CA LEU A 85 11.83 -0.53 -0.28
C LEU A 85 11.96 0.38 -1.51
N ARG A 86 12.71 1.49 -1.41
CA ARG A 86 12.99 2.35 -2.56
C ARG A 86 13.81 1.65 -3.65
N LEU A 87 14.71 0.73 -3.27
CA LEU A 87 15.50 -0.03 -4.22
C LEU A 87 14.68 -1.14 -4.89
N LEU A 88 13.81 -1.81 -4.14
CA LEU A 88 12.92 -2.84 -4.66
C LEU A 88 11.83 -2.26 -5.56
N HIS A 89 11.35 -1.05 -5.22
CA HIS A 89 10.20 -0.43 -5.85
C HIS A 89 10.45 1.07 -6.14
N PRO A 90 11.37 1.39 -7.08
CA PRO A 90 11.83 2.77 -7.30
C PRO A 90 10.72 3.71 -7.76
N ASP A 91 9.76 3.20 -8.54
CA ASP A 91 8.67 4.00 -9.11
C ASP A 91 7.39 3.98 -8.27
N PHE A 92 7.30 3.12 -7.25
CA PHE A 92 6.07 2.91 -6.47
C PHE A 92 5.51 4.20 -5.89
N GLN A 93 6.36 4.98 -5.20
CA GLN A 93 5.90 6.22 -4.58
C GLN A 93 5.34 7.19 -5.61
N LYS A 94 6.06 7.35 -6.72
CA LYS A 94 5.67 8.27 -7.79
C LYS A 94 4.39 7.79 -8.47
N GLN A 95 4.29 6.51 -8.81
CA GLN A 95 3.12 5.95 -9.49
C GLN A 95 1.87 6.04 -8.62
N ILE A 96 1.97 5.74 -7.32
CA ILE A 96 0.83 5.91 -6.41
C ILE A 96 0.49 7.39 -6.24
N GLN A 97 1.47 8.28 -6.10
CA GLN A 97 1.21 9.73 -5.99
C GLN A 97 0.56 10.32 -7.24
N ASP A 98 1.02 9.95 -8.42
CA ASP A 98 0.47 10.43 -9.70
C ASP A 98 -1.01 9.99 -9.81
N HIS A 99 -1.32 8.72 -9.51
CA HIS A 99 -2.70 8.24 -9.50
C HIS A 99 -3.58 8.91 -8.44
N LEU A 100 -3.06 9.16 -7.24
CA LEU A 100 -3.79 9.87 -6.19
C LEU A 100 -4.03 11.35 -6.56
N ALA A 101 -3.19 11.96 -7.39
CA ALA A 101 -3.33 13.34 -7.82
C ALA A 101 -4.34 13.50 -8.98
N ASP A 102 -4.39 12.54 -9.90
CA ASP A 102 -5.33 12.57 -11.04
C ASP A 102 -6.81 12.49 -10.60
N GLU A 103 -7.07 11.88 -9.44
CA GLU A 103 -8.41 11.76 -8.84
C GLU A 103 -8.89 13.06 -8.13
N ASP A 104 -7.98 13.99 -7.81
CA ASP A 104 -8.32 15.28 -7.17
C ASP A 104 -8.86 16.32 -8.19
N ASP A 105 -8.61 16.13 -9.49
CA ASP A 105 -9.01 17.07 -10.57
C ASP A 105 -10.40 16.76 -11.20
N HIS A 106 -11.04 15.64 -10.83
CA HIS A 106 -12.39 15.32 -11.30
C HIS A 106 -13.47 15.85 -10.35
N ASP A 107 -13.96 17.06 -10.63
CA ASP A 107 -15.09 17.72 -9.97
C ASP A 107 -16.26 16.74 -9.67
N GLY A 108 -16.35 16.25 -8.42
CA GLY A 108 -17.62 15.92 -7.78
C GLY A 108 -18.02 14.45 -7.56
N MET A 109 -17.21 13.46 -7.94
CA MET A 109 -17.44 12.07 -7.50
C MET A 109 -16.52 11.74 -6.33
N SER A 110 -16.97 12.05 -5.12
CA SER A 110 -16.30 11.56 -3.91
C SER A 110 -16.28 10.03 -3.94
N MET A 111 -15.14 9.39 -3.66
CA MET A 111 -15.07 7.94 -3.42
C MET A 111 -16.08 7.45 -2.37
N THR A 112 -16.58 8.33 -1.50
CA THR A 112 -17.68 8.01 -0.56
C THR A 112 -19.02 7.72 -1.23
N SER A 113 -19.16 8.00 -2.53
CA SER A 113 -20.37 7.79 -3.32
C SER A 113 -20.32 6.57 -4.25
N MET A 114 -19.13 5.98 -4.45
CA MET A 114 -18.97 4.72 -5.18
C MET A 114 -19.39 3.54 -4.30
N SER A 115 -19.91 2.47 -4.93
CA SER A 115 -20.12 1.23 -4.19
C SER A 115 -18.77 0.67 -3.74
N SER A 116 -18.74 0.01 -2.57
CA SER A 116 -17.52 -0.62 -2.06
C SER A 116 -16.90 -1.63 -3.03
N PHE A 117 -17.69 -2.12 -4.00
CA PHE A 117 -17.25 -3.05 -5.03
C PHE A 117 -16.50 -2.34 -6.17
N GLU A 118 -17.00 -1.19 -6.64
CA GLU A 118 -16.35 -0.41 -7.72
C GLU A 118 -15.04 0.22 -7.24
N SER A 119 -14.99 0.74 -6.01
CA SER A 119 -13.76 1.27 -5.44
C SER A 119 -12.69 0.20 -5.24
N GLN A 120 -13.08 -1.05 -4.96
CA GLN A 120 -12.14 -2.15 -4.77
C GLN A 120 -11.55 -2.63 -6.10
N HIS A 121 -12.35 -2.72 -7.16
CA HIS A 121 -11.85 -3.17 -8.48
C HIS A 121 -10.84 -2.19 -9.07
N VAL A 122 -11.12 -0.88 -8.98
CA VAL A 122 -10.17 0.16 -9.41
C VAL A 122 -8.86 0.06 -8.62
N VAL A 123 -8.95 -0.11 -7.29
CA VAL A 123 -7.77 -0.28 -6.43
C VAL A 123 -6.98 -1.55 -6.76
N ASP A 124 -7.65 -2.63 -7.10
CA ASP A 124 -7.01 -3.90 -7.43
C ASP A 124 -6.37 -3.88 -8.81
N ASP A 125 -7.01 -3.23 -9.79
CA ASP A 125 -6.43 -2.98 -11.11
C ASP A 125 -5.19 -2.08 -10.97
N MET A 126 -5.26 -1.01 -10.17
CA MET A 126 -4.11 -0.14 -9.85
C MET A 126 -2.95 -0.93 -9.22
N MET A 127 -3.25 -1.79 -8.24
CA MET A 127 -2.22 -2.59 -7.57
C MET A 127 -1.68 -3.72 -8.44
N ASN A 128 -2.51 -4.29 -9.33
CA ASN A 128 -2.08 -5.27 -10.31
C ASN A 128 -1.16 -4.64 -11.35
N ASP A 129 -1.50 -3.48 -11.91
CA ASP A 129 -0.64 -2.77 -12.86
C ASP A 129 0.73 -2.47 -12.24
N PHE A 130 0.76 -2.16 -10.94
CA PHE A 130 2.02 -2.01 -10.21
C PHE A 130 2.78 -3.34 -10.06
N LEU A 131 2.16 -4.37 -9.48
CA LEU A 131 2.82 -5.61 -9.06
C LEU A 131 3.12 -6.58 -10.21
N THR A 132 2.41 -6.48 -11.33
CA THR A 132 2.59 -7.39 -12.49
C THR A 132 3.61 -6.84 -13.49
N ASN A 133 3.74 -5.52 -13.61
CA ASN A 133 4.75 -4.90 -14.47
C ASN A 133 6.20 -5.07 -13.95
N GLU A 134 6.38 -5.42 -12.67
CA GLU A 134 7.71 -5.84 -12.16
C GLU A 134 8.14 -7.22 -12.71
N CYS A 135 7.20 -8.06 -13.14
CA CYS A 135 7.52 -9.41 -13.62
C CYS A 135 8.03 -9.45 -15.07
N GLU A 136 7.85 -8.40 -15.86
CA GLU A 136 8.37 -8.31 -17.24
C GLU A 136 9.79 -7.73 -17.32
N ALA A 137 10.33 -7.19 -16.22
CA ALA A 137 11.66 -6.57 -16.17
C ALA A 137 12.82 -7.55 -15.83
N GLU A 138 12.52 -8.83 -15.54
CA GLU A 138 13.52 -9.88 -15.23
C GLU A 138 13.64 -10.95 -16.34
N CYS A 139 13.60 -10.55 -17.62
CA CYS A 139 13.90 -11.44 -18.76
C CYS A 139 15.15 -11.00 -19.52
#